data_AF-A0A923WZ19-F1
#
_entry.id   AF-A0A923WZ19-F1
#
_cell.length_a   1.000
_cell.length_b   1.000
_cell.length_c   1.000
_cell.angle_alpha   90.00
_cell.angle_beta   90.00
_cell.angle_gamma   90.00
#
_symmetry.space_group_name_H-M   'P 1'
#
loop_
_entity.id
_entity.type
_entity.pdbx_description
1 polymer ?
#
loop_
_entity_poly.entity_id
_entity_poly.type
_entity_poly.pdbx_seq_one_letter_code
_entity_poly.pdbx_strand_id
1 'polypeptide(L)'
;IAAHEAHVPLKQLYAYCEMARDLLTGEHAVSRVIARPFIGEPGNFTRTGNRRDFSLEPPGHSHLTALQDAGKKVVGVGKIGDIFAMKGIDEDHHTDSNMHGVDVTIEQLQRSDGAGDLVFVNLVETDMLWGHRRDPHGFHGCLREFDARLPEIEAALRPGDLLIITADHGCDPTYRGSDHTRELVPLIAHVVTDGSHTEGDDVSSLDDAPFTGGHHGFFSDVGATVCAWLGVKPNGQTPGVSFIDANVTA
;
A
#
# COMPACT_ATOMS: atom_id res chain seq x y z
N ILE A 1 5.65 22.62 -5.62
CA ILE A 1 6.48 23.84 -5.75
C ILE A 1 7.66 23.51 -6.64
N ALA A 2 7.75 24.15 -7.81
CA ALA A 2 8.89 23.96 -8.72
C ALA A 2 9.83 25.17 -8.64
N ALA A 3 11.14 24.92 -8.54
CA ALA A 3 12.13 25.99 -8.53
C ALA A 3 13.43 25.53 -9.19
N HIS A 4 14.07 26.44 -9.92
CA HIS A 4 15.35 26.17 -10.55
C HIS A 4 16.46 26.14 -9.49
N GLU A 5 17.25 25.06 -9.43
CA GLU A 5 18.22 24.84 -8.34
C GLU A 5 19.30 25.94 -8.25
N ALA A 6 19.64 26.58 -9.38
CA ALA A 6 20.61 27.68 -9.39
C ALA A 6 20.08 29.00 -8.79
N HIS A 7 18.75 29.14 -8.65
CA HIS A 7 18.13 30.36 -8.11
C HIS A 7 17.54 30.14 -6.72
N VAL A 8 17.01 28.94 -6.47
CA VAL A 8 16.48 28.54 -5.17
C VAL A 8 17.20 27.26 -4.75
N PRO A 9 18.20 27.35 -3.85
CA PRO A 9 18.89 26.18 -3.34
C PRO A 9 17.91 25.18 -2.72
N LEU A 10 18.22 23.88 -2.82
CA LEU A 10 17.33 22.80 -2.37
C LEU A 10 16.83 22.97 -0.93
N LYS A 11 17.73 23.33 -0.01
CA LYS A 11 17.37 23.60 1.39
C LYS A 11 16.27 24.66 1.52
N GLN A 12 16.35 25.71 0.71
CA GLN A 12 15.35 26.78 0.70
C GLN A 12 14.03 26.32 0.06
N LEU A 13 14.10 25.55 -1.03
CA LEU A 13 12.91 24.96 -1.64
C LEU A 13 12.18 24.03 -0.66
N TYR A 14 12.91 23.20 0.08
CA TYR A 14 12.34 22.32 1.10
C TYR A 14 11.70 23.12 2.24
N ALA A 15 12.36 24.18 2.73
CA ALA A 15 11.77 25.07 3.73
C ALA A 15 10.45 25.70 3.24
N TYR A 16 10.36 26.12 1.96
CA TYR A 16 9.11 26.60 1.40
C TYR A 16 8.03 25.52 1.33
N CYS A 17 8.40 24.29 1.02
CA CYS A 17 7.47 23.16 1.04
C CYS A 17 6.97 22.83 2.45
N GLU A 18 7.83 22.90 3.47
CA GLU A 18 7.46 22.75 4.88
C GLU A 18 6.49 23.85 5.32
N MET A 19 6.81 25.12 5.02
CA MET A 19 5.90 26.25 5.30
C MET A 19 4.54 26.08 4.60
N ALA A 20 4.54 25.67 3.32
CA ALA A 20 3.31 25.40 2.60
C ALA A 20 2.54 24.21 3.23
N ARG A 21 3.23 23.20 3.74
CA ARG A 21 2.60 22.06 4.40
C ARG A 21 1.86 22.50 5.66
N ASP A 22 2.48 23.36 6.47
CA ASP A 22 1.88 23.92 7.70
C ASP A 22 0.66 24.80 7.40
N LEU A 23 0.71 25.56 6.29
CA LEU A 23 -0.40 26.41 5.85
C LEU A 23 -1.58 25.62 5.28
N LEU A 24 -1.31 24.53 4.56
CA LEU A 24 -2.32 23.75 3.86
C LEU A 24 -2.95 22.71 4.80
N THR A 25 -3.71 23.18 5.79
CA THR A 25 -4.42 22.37 6.78
C THR A 25 -5.92 22.71 6.80
N GLY A 26 -6.74 21.92 7.50
CA GLY A 26 -8.18 22.15 7.60
C GLY A 26 -8.90 22.11 6.24
N GLU A 27 -9.67 23.15 5.93
CA GLU A 27 -10.40 23.28 4.65
C GLU A 27 -9.46 23.38 3.43
N HIS A 28 -8.21 23.78 3.64
CA HIS A 28 -7.19 23.86 2.59
C HIS A 28 -6.23 22.66 2.60
N ALA A 29 -6.58 21.59 3.33
CA ALA A 29 -5.75 20.40 3.39
C ALA A 29 -5.59 19.77 2.01
N VAL A 30 -4.34 19.69 1.57
CA VAL A 30 -3.94 18.84 0.43
C VAL A 30 -3.25 17.59 0.95
N SER A 31 -3.34 16.47 0.23
CA SER A 31 -2.68 15.21 0.63
C SER A 31 -1.16 15.37 0.76
N ARG A 32 -0.55 16.12 -0.16
CA ARG A 32 0.90 16.25 -0.24
C ARG A 32 1.36 17.57 -0.84
N VAL A 33 2.40 18.16 -0.24
CA VAL A 33 3.19 19.23 -0.87
C VAL A 33 4.44 18.61 -1.48
N ILE A 34 4.70 18.88 -2.76
CA ILE A 34 5.82 18.24 -3.49
C ILE A 34 6.84 19.28 -3.94
N ALA A 35 8.10 19.10 -3.54
CA ALA A 35 9.25 19.83 -4.08
C ALA A 35 9.61 19.25 -5.45
N ARG A 36 9.62 20.10 -6.48
CA ARG A 36 9.95 19.75 -7.87
C ARG A 36 11.13 20.59 -8.36
N PRO A 37 12.33 20.35 -7.84
CA PRO A 37 13.52 21.04 -8.35
C PRO A 37 13.79 20.68 -9.80
N PHE A 38 14.35 21.64 -10.54
CA PHE A 38 14.75 21.44 -11.93
C PHE A 38 16.02 22.24 -12.26
N ILE A 39 16.70 21.82 -13.31
CA ILE A 39 17.90 22.44 -13.87
C ILE A 39 17.74 22.66 -15.38
N GLY A 40 18.66 23.42 -15.97
CA GLY A 40 18.74 23.62 -17.41
C GLY A 40 18.52 25.08 -17.80
N GLU A 41 18.15 25.29 -19.05
CA GLU A 41 18.01 26.61 -19.66
C GLU A 41 16.63 26.70 -20.34
N PRO A 42 16.12 27.91 -20.64
CA PRO A 42 14.89 28.07 -21.41
C PRO A 42 14.90 27.23 -22.69
N GLY A 43 13.88 26.37 -22.84
CA GLY A 43 13.78 25.42 -23.95
C GLY A 43 14.37 24.03 -23.68
N ASN A 44 15.08 23.82 -22.57
CA ASN A 44 15.65 22.53 -22.18
C ASN A 44 15.74 22.34 -20.65
N PHE A 45 14.60 22.42 -19.95
CA PHE A 45 14.54 22.16 -18.51
C PHE A 45 14.35 20.67 -18.20
N THR A 46 15.08 20.18 -17.20
CA THR A 46 15.00 18.79 -16.72
C THR A 46 14.75 18.78 -15.21
N ARG A 47 13.76 17.99 -14.76
CA ARG A 47 13.53 17.74 -13.33
C ARG A 47 14.67 16.88 -12.77
N THR A 48 15.14 17.20 -11.58
CA THR A 48 16.20 16.42 -10.92
C THR A 48 15.62 15.32 -10.05
N GLY A 49 16.48 14.39 -9.61
CA GLY A 49 16.14 13.36 -8.62
C GLY A 49 15.93 13.92 -7.21
N ASN A 50 16.21 15.21 -6.97
CA ASN A 50 16.08 15.86 -5.66
C ASN A 50 14.62 16.17 -5.26
N ARG A 51 13.66 15.46 -5.86
CA ARG A 51 12.24 15.52 -5.49
C ARG A 51 12.09 15.13 -4.02
N ARG A 52 11.27 15.87 -3.29
CA ARG A 52 10.88 15.52 -1.93
C ARG A 52 9.40 15.78 -1.71
N ASP A 53 8.77 14.88 -0.99
CA ASP A 53 7.32 14.82 -0.81
C ASP A 53 7.02 15.03 0.69
N PHE A 54 6.10 15.95 0.99
CA PHE A 54 5.69 16.31 2.35
C PHE A 54 4.21 15.96 2.51
N SER A 55 3.96 14.71 2.88
CA SER A 55 2.62 14.15 3.06
C SER A 55 1.99 14.59 4.38
N LEU A 56 0.67 14.60 4.43
CA LEU A 56 -0.06 14.72 5.69
C LEU A 56 0.20 13.45 6.53
N GLU A 57 0.55 13.61 7.80
CA GLU A 57 0.65 12.46 8.71
C GLU A 57 -0.75 11.88 8.97
N PRO A 58 -0.89 10.55 9.11
CA PRO A 58 -2.13 9.95 9.59
C PRO A 58 -2.60 10.63 10.88
N PRO A 59 -3.90 10.93 11.04
CA PRO A 59 -4.41 11.82 12.09
C PRO A 59 -4.34 11.23 13.52
N GLY A 60 -3.88 9.99 13.68
CA GLY A 60 -3.78 9.33 14.95
C GLY A 60 -3.10 7.97 14.84
N HIS A 61 -3.17 7.21 15.92
CA HIS A 61 -2.65 5.85 15.97
C HIS A 61 -3.39 4.96 14.97
N SER A 62 -2.64 4.20 14.18
CA SER A 62 -3.12 3.32 13.12
C SER A 62 -2.79 1.86 13.42
N HIS A 63 -3.35 0.94 12.64
CA HIS A 63 -2.96 -0.46 12.68
C HIS A 63 -1.45 -0.65 12.47
N LEU A 64 -0.82 0.15 11.59
CA LEU A 64 0.62 0.07 11.34
C LEU A 64 1.45 0.50 12.56
N THR A 65 1.06 1.58 13.25
CA THR A 65 1.73 1.97 14.49
C THR A 65 1.47 0.97 15.63
N ALA A 66 0.32 0.31 15.64
CA ALA A 66 0.05 -0.78 16.60
C ALA A 66 0.99 -1.98 16.39
N LEU A 67 1.25 -2.36 15.13
CA LEU A 67 2.22 -3.39 14.80
C LEU A 67 3.62 -3.01 15.28
N GLN A 68 4.07 -1.79 14.99
CA GLN A 68 5.37 -1.28 15.45
C GLN A 68 5.49 -1.27 16.98
N ASP A 69 4.47 -0.79 17.69
CA ASP A 69 4.45 -0.76 19.15
C ASP A 69 4.56 -2.18 19.76
N ALA A 70 4.04 -3.18 19.04
CA ALA A 70 4.14 -4.59 19.41
C ALA A 70 5.46 -5.26 18.95
N GLY A 71 6.38 -4.50 18.36
CA GLY A 71 7.67 -5.00 17.85
C GLY A 71 7.56 -5.81 16.57
N LYS A 72 6.44 -5.70 15.83
CA LYS A 72 6.28 -6.30 14.50
C LYS A 72 6.85 -5.36 13.45
N LYS A 73 7.66 -5.89 12.55
CA LYS A 73 8.29 -5.11 11.48
C LYS A 73 7.28 -4.85 10.37
N VAL A 74 7.22 -3.62 9.88
CA VAL A 74 6.41 -3.21 8.73
C VAL A 74 7.32 -2.75 7.60
N VAL A 75 7.29 -3.49 6.49
CA VAL A 75 8.03 -3.19 5.26
C VAL A 75 7.07 -2.60 4.23
N GLY A 76 7.26 -1.33 3.88
CA GLY A 76 6.55 -0.65 2.82
C GLY A 76 7.22 -0.86 1.46
N VAL A 77 6.43 -1.18 0.44
CA VAL A 77 6.88 -1.29 -0.96
C VAL A 77 6.07 -0.34 -1.84
N GLY A 78 6.77 0.39 -2.71
CA GLY A 78 6.19 1.37 -3.62
C GLY A 78 5.91 2.70 -2.95
N LYS A 79 4.62 3.03 -2.77
CA LYS A 79 4.16 4.31 -2.22
C LYS A 79 3.75 4.27 -0.75
N ILE A 80 3.91 3.15 -0.07
CA ILE A 80 3.41 2.99 1.30
C ILE A 80 4.08 3.98 2.28
N GLY A 81 5.41 4.06 2.36
CA GLY A 81 6.09 5.03 3.25
C GLY A 81 5.67 6.47 2.97
N ASP A 82 5.56 6.77 1.68
CA ASP A 82 5.08 8.03 1.11
C ASP A 82 3.64 8.39 1.55
N ILE A 83 2.71 7.43 1.52
CA ILE A 83 1.29 7.59 1.88
C ILE A 83 1.13 7.79 3.39
N PHE A 84 1.89 7.04 4.19
CA PHE A 84 1.80 7.08 5.65
C PHE A 84 2.77 8.05 6.31
N ALA A 85 3.50 8.86 5.53
CA ALA A 85 4.53 9.77 6.02
C ALA A 85 5.54 9.06 6.95
N MET A 86 5.90 7.82 6.62
CA MET A 86 6.74 6.90 7.39
C MET A 86 6.22 6.54 8.80
N LYS A 87 4.98 6.91 9.17
CA LYS A 87 4.38 6.48 10.44
C LYS A 87 3.92 5.04 10.35
N GLY A 88 4.43 4.18 11.23
CA GLY A 88 4.07 2.77 11.17
C GLY A 88 4.92 1.95 10.18
N ILE A 89 5.97 2.53 9.59
CA ILE A 89 6.82 1.89 8.57
C ILE A 89 8.27 1.82 9.06
N ASP A 90 8.85 0.63 9.09
CA ASP A 90 10.24 0.40 9.54
C ASP A 90 11.24 0.41 8.37
N GLU A 91 10.85 -0.18 7.24
CA GLU A 91 11.64 -0.20 6.01
C GLU A 91 10.76 0.24 4.84
N ASP A 92 11.30 1.07 3.94
CA ASP A 92 10.56 1.56 2.76
C ASP A 92 11.39 1.35 1.50
N HIS A 93 10.78 0.70 0.51
CA HIS A 93 11.38 0.37 -0.76
C HIS A 93 10.58 1.01 -1.90
N HIS A 94 11.07 2.12 -2.41
CA HIS A 94 10.46 2.78 -3.57
C HIS A 94 10.63 1.96 -4.85
N THR A 95 9.60 1.97 -5.68
CA THR A 95 9.57 1.24 -6.94
C THR A 95 9.23 2.18 -8.10
N ASP A 96 9.73 1.83 -9.28
CA ASP A 96 9.58 2.64 -10.50
C ASP A 96 8.37 2.19 -11.35
N SER A 97 7.92 0.96 -11.18
CA SER A 97 6.79 0.35 -11.89
C SER A 97 6.12 -0.73 -11.04
N ASN A 98 4.96 -1.24 -11.46
CA ASN A 98 4.30 -2.35 -10.77
C ASN A 98 5.16 -3.62 -10.79
N MET A 99 5.82 -3.93 -11.92
CA MET A 99 6.67 -5.12 -12.03
C MET A 99 7.90 -5.05 -11.12
N HIS A 100 8.54 -3.89 -11.03
CA HIS A 100 9.60 -3.67 -10.04
C HIS A 100 9.04 -3.81 -8.61
N GLY A 101 7.81 -3.34 -8.36
CA GLY A 101 7.11 -3.55 -7.08
C GLY A 101 6.91 -5.02 -6.72
N VAL A 102 6.52 -5.85 -7.69
CA VAL A 102 6.41 -7.30 -7.49
C VAL A 102 7.77 -7.94 -7.22
N ASP A 103 8.81 -7.56 -7.96
CA ASP A 103 10.17 -8.08 -7.75
C ASP A 103 10.68 -7.78 -6.34
N VAL A 104 10.51 -6.53 -5.88
CA VAL A 104 10.87 -6.12 -4.51
C VAL A 104 10.03 -6.86 -3.47
N THR A 105 8.72 -7.05 -3.73
CA THR A 105 7.85 -7.81 -2.81
C THR A 105 8.38 -9.22 -2.60
N ILE A 106 8.70 -9.93 -3.69
CA ILE A 106 9.27 -11.29 -3.65
C ILE A 106 10.60 -11.29 -2.90
N GLU A 107 11.48 -10.31 -3.16
CA GLU A 107 12.76 -10.16 -2.46
C GLU A 107 12.57 -9.99 -0.94
N GLN A 108 11.59 -9.20 -0.51
CA GLN A 108 11.31 -8.98 0.92
C GLN A 108 10.71 -10.22 1.58
N LEU A 109 9.80 -10.94 0.91
CA LEU A 109 9.26 -12.21 1.39
C LEU A 109 10.37 -13.26 1.59
N GLN A 110 11.31 -13.35 0.65
CA GLN A 110 12.45 -14.27 0.73
C GLN A 110 13.45 -13.90 1.83
N ARG A 111 13.62 -12.59 2.10
CA ARG A 111 14.51 -12.09 3.16
C ARG A 111 13.94 -12.19 4.56
N SER A 112 12.61 -12.19 4.71
CA SER A 112 11.98 -12.29 6.02
C SER A 112 12.44 -13.55 6.75
N ASP A 113 12.66 -13.46 8.05
CA ASP A 113 12.96 -14.62 8.90
C ASP A 113 11.68 -15.35 9.37
N GLY A 114 10.49 -14.84 9.02
CA GLY A 114 9.21 -15.42 9.40
C GLY A 114 8.77 -15.06 10.83
N ALA A 115 9.31 -13.99 11.43
CA ALA A 115 8.95 -13.54 12.78
C ALA A 115 7.55 -12.88 12.92
N GLY A 116 6.73 -12.94 11.86
CA GLY A 116 5.40 -12.32 11.80
C GLY A 116 5.47 -10.83 11.47
N ASP A 117 6.07 -10.52 10.32
CA ASP A 117 6.20 -9.18 9.75
C ASP A 117 5.04 -8.86 8.80
N LEU A 118 4.84 -7.57 8.50
CA LEU A 118 3.94 -7.12 7.44
C LEU A 118 4.74 -6.58 6.26
N VAL A 119 4.60 -7.20 5.08
CA VAL A 119 5.02 -6.60 3.80
C VAL A 119 3.80 -5.92 3.17
N PHE A 120 3.75 -4.60 3.20
CA PHE A 120 2.65 -3.80 2.67
C PHE A 120 3.06 -3.16 1.34
N VAL A 121 2.34 -3.48 0.28
CA VAL A 121 2.71 -3.14 -1.11
C VAL A 121 1.64 -2.25 -1.74
N ASN A 122 2.07 -1.21 -2.46
CA ASN A 122 1.21 -0.44 -3.35
C ASN A 122 1.69 -0.55 -4.81
N LEU A 123 0.82 -1.03 -5.70
CA LEU A 123 1.03 -1.12 -7.15
C LEU A 123 0.22 -0.02 -7.85
N VAL A 124 0.85 1.12 -8.09
CA VAL A 124 0.19 2.39 -8.40
C VAL A 124 -0.22 2.60 -9.87
N GLU A 125 0.27 1.79 -10.81
CA GLU A 125 0.14 2.12 -12.24
C GLU A 125 -1.29 2.06 -12.78
N THR A 126 -2.17 1.21 -12.20
CA THR A 126 -3.60 1.19 -12.52
C THR A 126 -4.25 2.55 -12.30
N ASP A 127 -3.82 3.29 -11.29
CA ASP A 127 -4.27 4.64 -11.00
C ASP A 127 -3.51 5.70 -11.84
N MET A 128 -2.19 5.77 -11.64
CA MET A 128 -1.35 6.87 -12.13
C MET A 128 -1.16 6.91 -13.65
N LEU A 129 -1.10 5.74 -14.29
CA LEU A 129 -0.84 5.64 -15.73
C LEU A 129 -2.10 5.40 -16.55
N TRP A 130 -3.06 4.62 -16.03
CA TRP A 130 -4.16 4.10 -16.83
C TRP A 130 -5.53 4.67 -16.45
N GLY A 131 -5.86 4.67 -15.16
CA GLY A 131 -7.14 5.15 -14.62
C GLY A 131 -7.35 6.63 -14.87
N HIS A 132 -6.47 7.49 -14.35
CA HIS A 132 -6.56 8.94 -14.54
C HIS A 132 -6.47 9.39 -16.00
N ARG A 133 -5.82 8.58 -16.86
CA ARG A 133 -5.69 8.85 -18.30
C ARG A 133 -6.83 8.30 -19.14
N ARG A 134 -7.78 7.59 -18.52
CA ARG A 134 -8.93 6.98 -19.18
C ARG A 134 -8.50 6.07 -20.34
N ASP A 135 -7.57 5.17 -20.05
CA ASP A 135 -7.07 4.16 -20.98
C ASP A 135 -7.48 2.75 -20.53
N PRO A 136 -8.64 2.24 -20.98
CA PRO A 136 -9.11 0.91 -20.62
C PRO A 136 -8.18 -0.22 -21.10
N HIS A 137 -7.50 -0.03 -22.23
CA HIS A 137 -6.62 -1.07 -22.78
C HIS A 137 -5.34 -1.19 -21.97
N GLY A 138 -4.73 -0.06 -21.62
CA GLY A 138 -3.57 -0.03 -20.71
C GLY A 138 -3.93 -0.55 -19.31
N PHE A 139 -5.10 -0.18 -18.79
CA PHE A 139 -5.58 -0.69 -17.49
C PHE A 139 -5.74 -2.22 -17.52
N HIS A 140 -6.39 -2.76 -18.55
CA HIS A 140 -6.54 -4.20 -18.74
C HIS A 140 -5.19 -4.92 -18.86
N GLY A 141 -4.25 -4.36 -19.63
CA GLY A 141 -2.89 -4.88 -19.77
C GLY A 141 -2.16 -4.95 -18.42
N CYS A 142 -2.23 -3.87 -17.64
CA CYS A 142 -1.63 -3.78 -16.31
C CYS A 142 -2.17 -4.84 -15.34
N LEU A 143 -3.49 -5.08 -15.33
CA LEU A 143 -4.10 -6.15 -14.53
C LEU A 143 -3.62 -7.54 -14.97
N ARG A 144 -3.50 -7.79 -16.28
CA ARG A 144 -3.00 -9.07 -16.80
C ARG A 144 -1.53 -9.32 -16.49
N GLU A 145 -0.71 -8.27 -16.49
CA GLU A 145 0.70 -8.36 -16.09
C GLU A 145 0.84 -8.72 -14.62
N PHE A 146 0.03 -8.11 -13.74
CA PHE A 146 -0.01 -8.49 -12.33
C PHE A 146 -0.47 -9.93 -12.12
N ASP A 147 -1.59 -10.31 -12.74
CA ASP A 147 -2.16 -11.67 -12.68
C ASP A 147 -1.13 -12.73 -13.11
N ALA A 148 -0.37 -12.49 -14.18
CA ALA A 148 0.67 -13.40 -14.66
C ALA A 148 1.83 -13.58 -13.66
N ARG A 149 2.07 -12.61 -12.77
CA ARG A 149 3.13 -12.66 -11.74
C ARG A 149 2.61 -13.17 -10.39
N LEU A 150 1.30 -13.27 -10.19
CA LEU A 150 0.71 -13.71 -8.93
C LEU A 150 1.25 -15.09 -8.47
N PRO A 151 1.45 -16.09 -9.35
CA PRO A 151 2.05 -17.38 -8.95
C PRO A 151 3.47 -17.25 -8.36
N GLU A 152 4.24 -16.24 -8.75
CA GLU A 152 5.58 -16.01 -8.20
C GLU A 152 5.52 -15.45 -6.78
N ILE A 153 4.51 -14.61 -6.49
CA ILE A 153 4.25 -14.11 -5.13
C ILE A 153 3.83 -15.28 -4.24
N GLU A 154 2.88 -16.10 -4.71
CA GLU A 154 2.42 -17.28 -3.98
C GLU A 154 3.56 -18.26 -3.66
N ALA A 155 4.45 -18.52 -4.63
CA ALA A 155 5.60 -19.39 -4.44
C ALA A 155 6.66 -18.82 -3.46
N ALA A 156 6.65 -17.51 -3.20
CA ALA A 156 7.55 -16.87 -2.24
C ALA A 156 7.00 -16.86 -0.80
N LEU A 157 5.70 -17.12 -0.63
CA LEU A 157 5.06 -17.23 0.69
C LEU A 157 5.34 -18.58 1.34
N ARG A 158 5.18 -18.63 2.66
CA ARG A 158 5.39 -19.82 3.51
C ARG A 158 4.06 -20.34 4.04
N PRO A 159 3.97 -21.65 4.37
CA PRO A 159 2.84 -22.15 5.13
C PRO A 159 2.60 -21.33 6.41
N GLY A 160 1.38 -20.86 6.62
CA GLY A 160 1.00 -19.95 7.70
C GLY A 160 1.04 -18.46 7.34
N ASP A 161 1.49 -18.07 6.15
CA ASP A 161 1.38 -16.69 5.69
C ASP A 161 -0.04 -16.36 5.23
N LEU A 162 -0.45 -15.11 5.43
CA LEU A 162 -1.72 -14.56 4.96
C LEU A 162 -1.44 -13.54 3.85
N LEU A 163 -1.89 -13.86 2.63
CA LEU A 163 -1.94 -12.93 1.50
C LEU A 163 -3.28 -12.22 1.48
N ILE A 164 -3.27 -10.89 1.47
CA ILE A 164 -4.45 -10.06 1.24
C ILE A 164 -4.24 -9.18 0.00
N ILE A 165 -5.16 -9.24 -0.95
CA ILE A 165 -5.20 -8.37 -2.13
C ILE A 165 -6.48 -7.53 -2.07
N THR A 166 -6.32 -6.21 -2.18
CA THR A 166 -7.43 -5.26 -2.18
C THR A 166 -7.08 -3.98 -2.96
N ALA A 167 -8.00 -3.03 -3.01
CA ALA A 167 -7.78 -1.68 -3.53
C ALA A 167 -8.25 -0.63 -2.51
N ASP A 168 -7.89 0.63 -2.73
CA ASP A 168 -8.22 1.76 -1.86
C ASP A 168 -9.36 2.64 -2.41
N HIS A 169 -9.62 2.59 -3.72
CA HIS A 169 -10.76 3.21 -4.39
C HIS A 169 -10.94 2.65 -5.80
N GLY A 170 -11.96 3.16 -6.51
CA GLY A 170 -12.09 2.96 -7.96
C GLY A 170 -11.35 4.04 -8.75
N CYS A 171 -10.95 3.73 -9.98
CA CYS A 171 -10.53 4.72 -10.97
C CYS A 171 -10.92 4.25 -12.38
N ASP A 172 -12.23 4.11 -12.61
CA ASP A 172 -12.80 3.58 -13.85
C ASP A 172 -12.24 4.29 -15.10
N PRO A 173 -11.48 3.60 -15.97
CA PRO A 173 -10.84 4.20 -17.14
C PRO A 173 -11.84 4.55 -18.26
N THR A 174 -13.12 4.18 -18.12
CA THR A 174 -14.19 4.54 -19.06
C THR A 174 -15.06 5.69 -18.54
N TYR A 175 -14.85 6.13 -17.30
CA TYR A 175 -15.63 7.19 -16.71
C TYR A 175 -15.26 8.57 -17.27
N ARG A 176 -16.16 9.53 -17.12
CA ARG A 176 -15.91 10.92 -17.52
C ARG A 176 -14.95 11.64 -16.55
N GLY A 177 -14.34 12.72 -17.03
CA GLY A 177 -13.37 13.49 -16.23
C GLY A 177 -12.07 12.71 -16.00
N SER A 178 -11.30 13.11 -15.00
CA SER A 178 -10.00 12.52 -14.68
C SER A 178 -9.83 12.16 -13.20
N ASP A 179 -10.89 12.24 -12.40
CA ASP A 179 -10.82 11.96 -10.96
C ASP A 179 -11.16 10.49 -10.64
N HIS A 180 -10.90 10.07 -9.41
CA HIS A 180 -11.27 8.74 -8.92
C HIS A 180 -12.78 8.50 -8.96
N THR A 181 -13.17 7.24 -8.89
CA THR A 181 -14.56 6.80 -8.80
C THR A 181 -14.84 6.16 -7.44
N ARG A 182 -16.03 6.42 -6.88
CA ARG A 182 -16.43 5.88 -5.58
C ARG A 182 -17.02 4.49 -5.77
N GLU A 183 -16.20 3.47 -5.59
CA GLU A 183 -16.54 2.07 -5.83
C GLU A 183 -16.31 1.20 -4.59
N LEU A 184 -16.94 0.03 -4.57
CA LEU A 184 -16.51 -1.07 -3.71
C LEU A 184 -15.18 -1.61 -4.25
N VAL A 185 -14.34 -2.14 -3.36
CA VAL A 185 -13.06 -2.72 -3.72
C VAL A 185 -13.10 -4.24 -3.53
N PRO A 186 -12.35 -5.01 -4.33
CA PRO A 186 -12.22 -6.45 -4.08
C PRO A 186 -11.47 -6.67 -2.76
N LEU A 187 -11.78 -7.78 -2.10
CA LEU A 187 -10.99 -8.31 -1.00
C LEU A 187 -10.79 -9.80 -1.28
N ILE A 188 -9.54 -10.20 -1.47
CA ILE A 188 -9.13 -11.59 -1.57
C ILE A 188 -8.17 -11.84 -0.41
N ALA A 189 -8.47 -12.85 0.40
CA ALA A 189 -7.63 -13.30 1.49
C ALA A 189 -7.32 -14.79 1.29
N HIS A 190 -6.04 -15.14 1.33
CA HIS A 190 -5.57 -16.51 1.13
C HIS A 190 -4.53 -16.84 2.20
N VAL A 191 -4.79 -17.91 2.95
CA VAL A 191 -3.81 -18.47 3.89
C VAL A 191 -3.07 -19.59 3.19
N VAL A 192 -1.75 -19.47 3.16
CA VAL A 192 -0.89 -20.46 2.53
C VAL A 192 -0.80 -21.68 3.43
N THR A 193 -1.13 -22.86 2.90
CA THR A 193 -1.04 -24.13 3.61
C THR A 193 0.17 -24.93 3.09
N ASP A 194 0.62 -25.93 3.84
CA ASP A 194 1.71 -26.82 3.43
C ASP A 194 1.27 -27.90 2.40
N GLY A 195 0.05 -27.78 1.86
CA GLY A 195 -0.54 -28.76 0.96
C GLY A 195 -1.18 -29.96 1.66
N SER A 196 -1.30 -29.98 2.99
CA SER A 196 -2.09 -31.00 3.71
C SER A 196 -3.61 -30.88 3.48
N HIS A 197 -4.06 -29.78 2.88
CA HIS A 197 -5.46 -29.52 2.52
C HIS A 197 -5.55 -29.36 1.00
N THR A 198 -6.19 -30.32 0.34
CA THR A 198 -6.34 -30.36 -1.12
C THR A 198 -7.61 -29.65 -1.57
N GLU A 199 -7.59 -29.08 -2.78
CA GLU A 199 -8.80 -28.59 -3.48
C GLU A 199 -9.93 -29.64 -3.40
N GLY A 200 -11.03 -29.28 -2.74
CA GLY A 200 -12.17 -30.16 -2.53
C GLY A 200 -12.39 -30.61 -1.08
N ASP A 201 -11.48 -30.27 -0.16
CA ASP A 201 -11.86 -30.20 1.24
C ASP A 201 -12.94 -29.12 1.35
N ASP A 202 -14.15 -29.55 1.68
CA ASP A 202 -15.20 -28.66 2.10
C ASP A 202 -14.65 -27.92 3.32
N VAL A 203 -14.16 -26.70 3.10
CA VAL A 203 -13.58 -25.82 4.12
C VAL A 203 -14.65 -25.39 5.14
N SER A 204 -15.89 -25.87 5.00
CA SER A 204 -16.91 -25.86 6.05
C SER A 204 -16.74 -26.98 7.10
N SER A 205 -15.86 -27.95 6.88
CA SER A 205 -15.58 -29.09 7.78
C SER A 205 -14.22 -29.04 8.46
N LEU A 206 -13.43 -27.99 8.20
CA LEU A 206 -12.42 -27.53 9.12
C LEU A 206 -13.13 -26.58 10.09
N ASP A 207 -13.47 -27.07 11.28
CA ASP A 207 -13.97 -26.21 12.38
C ASP A 207 -13.01 -25.05 12.72
N ASP A 208 -11.79 -25.05 12.14
CA ASP A 208 -10.70 -24.08 12.34
C ASP A 208 -10.15 -23.42 11.04
N ALA A 209 -10.82 -23.51 9.87
CA ALA A 209 -10.34 -22.82 8.66
C ALA A 209 -10.77 -21.34 8.58
N PRO A 210 -9.87 -20.42 8.19
CA PRO A 210 -10.16 -19.00 8.10
C PRO A 210 -11.09 -18.72 6.90
N PHE A 211 -12.36 -18.51 7.21
CA PHE A 211 -13.36 -17.77 6.43
C PHE A 211 -13.47 -18.09 4.92
N THR A 212 -14.45 -18.92 4.55
CA THR A 212 -14.89 -19.16 3.15
C THR A 212 -16.19 -18.43 2.79
N GLY A 213 -16.45 -17.28 3.42
CA GLY A 213 -17.60 -16.43 3.16
C GLY A 213 -17.28 -15.21 2.30
N GLY A 214 -18.32 -14.48 1.86
CA GLY A 214 -18.14 -13.12 1.35
C GLY A 214 -18.06 -12.13 2.52
N HIS A 215 -16.99 -11.34 2.61
CA HIS A 215 -16.88 -10.26 3.59
C HIS A 215 -17.33 -8.93 2.98
N HIS A 216 -18.36 -8.32 3.57
CA HIS A 216 -18.84 -6.99 3.22
C HIS A 216 -18.64 -6.07 4.43
N GLY A 217 -17.48 -5.42 4.48
CA GLY A 217 -17.08 -4.58 5.61
C GLY A 217 -16.42 -3.27 5.18
N PHE A 218 -15.66 -2.69 6.09
CA PHE A 218 -14.94 -1.44 5.89
C PHE A 218 -13.45 -1.71 5.62
N PHE A 219 -12.74 -0.78 5.00
CA PHE A 219 -11.29 -0.93 4.77
C PHE A 219 -10.49 -1.13 6.07
N SER A 220 -11.00 -0.58 7.17
CA SER A 220 -10.43 -0.78 8.49
C SER A 220 -10.40 -2.24 8.94
N ASP A 221 -11.30 -3.08 8.40
CA ASP A 221 -11.38 -4.51 8.74
C ASP A 221 -10.14 -5.25 8.24
N VAL A 222 -9.52 -4.80 7.13
CA VAL A 222 -8.21 -5.33 6.67
C VAL A 222 -7.12 -5.09 7.71
N GLY A 223 -7.03 -3.86 8.24
CA GLY A 223 -6.05 -3.53 9.27
C GLY A 223 -6.29 -4.29 10.57
N ALA A 224 -7.55 -4.45 10.97
CA ALA A 224 -7.94 -5.23 12.14
C ALA A 224 -7.58 -6.72 11.97
N THR A 225 -7.85 -7.30 10.81
CA THR A 225 -7.48 -8.67 10.43
C THR A 225 -5.97 -8.87 10.47
N VAL A 226 -5.18 -7.98 9.88
CA VAL A 226 -3.71 -8.07 9.90
C VAL A 226 -3.18 -8.04 11.33
N CYS A 227 -3.70 -7.15 12.17
CA CYS A 227 -3.29 -7.11 13.58
C CYS A 227 -3.67 -8.42 14.30
N ALA A 228 -4.89 -8.92 14.11
CA ALA A 228 -5.33 -10.17 14.69
C ALA A 228 -4.47 -11.36 14.26
N TRP A 229 -4.15 -11.47 12.96
CA TRP A 229 -3.28 -12.51 12.40
C TRP A 229 -1.88 -12.49 13.03
N LEU A 230 -1.33 -11.31 13.25
CA LEU A 230 0.00 -11.13 13.85
C LEU A 230 -0.03 -11.14 15.39
N GLY A 231 -1.15 -11.48 16.01
CA GLY A 231 -1.31 -11.56 17.46
C GLY A 231 -1.29 -10.20 18.17
N VAL A 232 -1.51 -9.11 17.44
CA VAL A 232 -1.50 -7.73 17.94
C VAL A 232 -2.92 -7.26 18.20
N LYS A 233 -3.14 -6.69 19.39
CA LYS A 233 -4.38 -6.00 19.73
C LYS A 233 -4.14 -4.49 19.63
N PRO A 234 -4.68 -3.81 18.60
CA PRO A 234 -4.64 -2.36 18.54
C PRO A 234 -5.26 -1.74 19.79
N ASN A 235 -4.89 -0.51 20.10
CA ASN A 235 -5.63 0.22 21.12
C ASN A 235 -7.11 0.32 20.71
N GLY A 236 -8.03 0.39 21.68
CA GLY A 236 -9.48 0.37 21.41
C GLY A 236 -10.02 1.59 20.64
N GLN A 237 -9.16 2.37 19.99
CA GLN A 237 -9.51 3.56 19.20
C GLN A 237 -9.36 3.34 17.69
N THR A 238 -8.62 2.32 17.23
CA THR A 238 -8.56 2.00 15.80
C THR A 238 -9.85 1.31 15.36
N PRO A 239 -10.51 1.78 14.27
CA PRO A 239 -11.74 1.18 13.79
C PRO A 239 -11.47 -0.19 13.13
N GLY A 240 -12.55 -0.95 12.93
CA GLY A 240 -12.54 -2.19 12.16
C GLY A 240 -12.78 -3.43 13.00
N VAL A 241 -13.23 -4.49 12.33
CA VAL A 241 -13.48 -5.81 12.92
C VAL A 241 -12.76 -6.84 12.06
N SER A 242 -11.92 -7.66 12.71
CA SER A 242 -11.25 -8.76 12.01
C SER A 242 -12.29 -9.69 11.38
N PHE A 243 -12.08 -10.04 10.12
CA PHE A 243 -12.90 -11.02 9.40
C PHE A 243 -12.36 -12.45 9.50
N ILE A 244 -11.26 -12.63 10.24
CA ILE A 244 -10.75 -13.93 10.66
C ILE A 244 -10.77 -14.02 12.19
N ASP A 245 -11.05 -15.21 12.73
CA ASP A 245 -11.02 -15.43 14.16
C ASP A 245 -9.59 -15.49 14.68
N ALA A 246 -9.33 -14.85 15.82
CA ALA A 246 -8.00 -14.76 16.45
C ALA A 246 -7.44 -16.12 16.95
N ASN A 247 -8.16 -17.22 16.75
CA ASN A 247 -7.79 -18.56 17.21
C ASN A 247 -7.18 -19.44 16.10
N VAL A 248 -7.07 -18.95 14.87
CA VAL A 248 -6.53 -19.73 13.73
C VAL A 248 -5.00 -19.93 13.83
N THR A 249 -4.31 -19.22 14.72
CA THR A 249 -2.87 -19.38 14.96
C THR A 249 -2.63 -20.09 16.30
N ALA A 250 -2.73 -21.42 16.30
CA ALA A 250 -2.22 -22.29 17.38
C ALA A 250 -1.37 -23.42 16.79
#